data_AF-G5K246-F1
#
_entry.id   AF-G5K246-F1
#
_cell.length_a   1.000
_cell.length_b   1.000
_cell.length_c   1.000
_cell.angle_alpha   90.00
_cell.angle_beta   90.00
_cell.angle_gamma   90.00
#
_symmetry.space_group_name_H-M   'P 1'
#
loop_
_entity.id
_entity.type
_entity.pdbx_description
1 polymer ?
#
loop_
_entity_poly.entity_id
_entity_poly.type
_entity_poly.pdbx_seq_one_letter_code
_entity_poly.pdbx_strand_id
1 'polypeptide(L)'
;MTVKKMLTLALIGFSSLGLVACGNNSTGSQQETSGKIEVISREDGSGTIGAFTEIIGILKKDGDKEVDKTTKSAVIQNSTEGVISAVQGNVNAIGYISLGSLNSSVKALKVDGVEASGQTVLDGEYPLQRPFNIVWSSDLSEVGQDFIRYIHSKEGQQVVTKNKFIEAKSETSLYTSKALSGKLTIVGSTSVSP
;
A
#
# COMPACT_ATOMS: atom_id res chain seq x y z
N MET A 1 -49.14 60.94 6.14
CA MET A 1 -47.94 60.13 6.45
C MET A 1 -47.04 60.10 5.23
N THR A 2 -45.75 60.20 5.48
CA THR A 2 -44.82 61.09 4.78
C THR A 2 -44.22 60.50 3.49
N VAL A 3 -43.96 61.41 2.56
CA VAL A 3 -43.52 61.21 1.16
C VAL A 3 -41.98 61.11 1.04
N LYS A 4 -41.53 60.36 0.03
CA LYS A 4 -40.20 60.26 -0.62
C LYS A 4 -39.20 61.41 -0.38
N LYS A 5 -37.92 61.05 -0.12
CA LYS A 5 -36.64 61.73 -0.48
C LYS A 5 -35.50 60.70 -0.35
N MET A 6 -34.36 60.72 -1.02
CA MET A 6 -33.82 61.38 -2.21
C MET A 6 -32.53 60.60 -2.53
N LEU A 7 -32.23 60.50 -3.81
CA LEU A 7 -30.97 60.11 -4.42
C LEU A 7 -29.79 60.92 -3.83
N THR A 8 -28.65 60.30 -3.52
CA THR A 8 -27.36 61.01 -3.53
C THR A 8 -26.25 60.06 -3.99
N LEU A 9 -25.83 60.31 -5.23
CA LEU A 9 -24.63 59.82 -5.88
C LEU A 9 -23.45 60.68 -5.39
N ALA A 10 -22.37 60.06 -4.91
CA ALA A 10 -21.08 60.72 -4.75
C ALA A 10 -19.99 59.82 -5.34
N LEU A 11 -19.60 60.15 -6.58
CA LEU A 11 -18.28 59.83 -7.12
C LEU A 11 -17.25 60.79 -6.51
N ILE A 12 -15.97 60.36 -6.58
CA ILE A 12 -14.67 61.03 -6.29
C ILE A 12 -13.95 60.23 -5.17
N GLY A 13 -12.80 59.60 -5.37
CA GLY A 13 -11.89 59.66 -6.50
C GLY A 13 -10.83 58.55 -6.45
N PHE A 14 -10.17 58.39 -7.60
CA PHE A 14 -9.03 57.53 -7.86
C PHE A 14 -7.84 57.89 -6.95
N SER A 15 -7.28 56.91 -6.24
CA SER A 15 -5.91 56.99 -5.71
C SER A 15 -5.27 55.59 -5.74
N SER A 16 -4.44 55.39 -6.77
CA SER A 16 -3.15 54.68 -6.76
C SER A 16 -2.96 53.41 -5.90
N LEU A 17 -2.63 52.33 -6.61
CA LEU A 17 -1.64 51.29 -6.30
C LEU A 17 -1.34 50.98 -4.82
N GLY A 18 -1.72 49.78 -4.42
CA GLY A 18 -1.13 49.05 -3.29
C GLY A 18 -1.09 47.55 -3.59
N LEU A 19 -0.18 47.13 -4.48
CA LEU A 19 0.29 45.75 -4.51
C LEU A 19 1.26 45.56 -3.35
N VAL A 20 0.83 44.88 -2.30
CA VAL A 20 1.72 44.18 -1.36
C VAL A 20 1.09 42.82 -1.07
N ALA A 21 1.41 41.85 -1.91
CA ALA A 21 1.25 40.44 -1.60
C ALA A 21 2.62 39.91 -1.19
N CYS A 22 2.85 39.81 0.11
CA CYS A 22 3.96 39.07 0.70
C CYS A 22 3.37 38.10 1.73
N GLY A 23 3.71 36.82 1.63
CA GLY A 23 3.53 35.94 2.80
C GLY A 23 3.26 34.47 2.55
N ASN A 24 4.09 33.81 1.73
CA ASN A 24 4.63 32.48 2.03
C ASN A 24 3.62 31.34 2.33
N ASN A 25 2.93 30.86 1.30
CA ASN A 25 2.57 29.45 1.27
C ASN A 25 3.57 28.75 0.35
N SER A 26 4.32 27.82 0.92
CA SER A 26 5.06 26.80 0.18
C SER A 26 4.05 25.96 -0.61
N THR A 27 3.58 26.49 -1.72
CA THR A 27 2.90 25.73 -2.75
C THR A 27 3.95 24.79 -3.32
N GLY A 28 3.98 23.57 -2.79
CA GLY A 28 4.48 22.44 -3.56
C GLY A 28 3.79 22.54 -4.92
N SER A 29 4.58 22.77 -5.95
CA SER A 29 4.12 22.84 -7.33
C SER A 29 3.33 21.56 -7.60
N GLN A 30 2.00 21.65 -7.57
CA GLN A 30 1.14 20.65 -8.18
C GLN A 30 1.40 20.78 -9.67
N GLN A 31 2.39 20.04 -10.13
CA GLN A 31 2.61 19.86 -11.55
C GLN A 31 1.38 19.09 -12.05
N GLU A 32 0.48 19.79 -12.72
CA GLU A 32 -0.63 19.15 -13.42
C GLU A 32 -0.04 18.23 -14.49
N THR A 33 0.01 16.93 -14.19
CA THR A 33 0.41 15.90 -15.14
C THR A 33 -0.75 15.67 -16.08
N SER A 34 -0.87 16.52 -17.10
CA SER A 34 -1.74 16.27 -18.25
C SER A 34 -1.09 15.21 -19.14
N GLY A 35 -1.39 13.93 -18.88
CA GLY A 35 -0.84 12.80 -19.64
C GLY A 35 -1.66 11.51 -19.48
N LYS A 36 -1.54 10.59 -20.44
CA LYS A 36 -2.13 9.25 -20.35
C LYS A 36 -1.45 8.50 -19.20
N ILE A 37 -2.25 7.92 -18.30
CA ILE A 37 -1.74 7.06 -17.22
C ILE A 37 -1.09 5.81 -17.81
N GLU A 38 0.17 5.58 -17.45
CA GLU A 38 0.88 4.35 -17.76
C GLU A 38 0.74 3.37 -16.59
N VAL A 39 -0.06 2.32 -16.77
CA VAL A 39 -0.25 1.31 -15.74
C VAL A 39 0.94 0.36 -15.77
N ILE A 40 1.62 0.22 -14.64
CA ILE A 40 2.69 -0.75 -14.41
C ILE A 40 2.11 -1.93 -13.64
N SER A 41 2.15 -3.11 -14.24
CA SER A 41 1.68 -4.36 -13.63
C SER A 41 2.85 -5.32 -13.40
N ARG A 42 2.62 -6.33 -12.55
CA ARG A 42 3.53 -7.44 -12.33
C ARG A 42 3.29 -8.57 -13.33
N GLU A 43 4.28 -9.44 -13.46
CA GLU A 43 4.25 -10.65 -14.26
C GLU A 43 3.21 -11.67 -13.78
N ASP A 44 2.68 -12.45 -14.71
CA ASP A 44 1.78 -13.56 -14.42
C ASP A 44 2.45 -14.54 -13.43
N GLY A 45 1.68 -15.00 -12.44
CA GLY A 45 2.19 -15.85 -11.36
C GLY A 45 2.84 -15.11 -10.19
N SER A 46 2.99 -13.79 -10.27
CA SER A 46 3.39 -12.98 -9.12
C SER A 46 2.36 -13.06 -7.99
N GLY A 47 2.81 -13.36 -6.77
CA GLY A 47 1.92 -13.35 -5.60
C GLY A 47 1.27 -11.98 -5.35
N THR A 48 1.91 -10.89 -5.79
CA THR A 48 1.42 -9.53 -5.63
C THR A 48 0.32 -9.17 -6.62
N ILE A 49 0.38 -9.59 -7.90
CA ILE A 49 -0.72 -9.33 -8.85
C ILE A 49 -1.99 -10.06 -8.43
N GLY A 50 -1.88 -11.32 -8.00
CA GLY A 50 -3.04 -12.10 -7.54
C GLY A 50 -3.75 -11.40 -6.38
N ALA A 51 -3.00 -11.05 -5.33
CA ALA A 51 -3.57 -10.33 -4.19
C ALA A 51 -4.16 -8.97 -4.58
N PHE A 52 -3.41 -8.17 -5.33
CA PHE A 52 -3.86 -6.84 -5.70
C PHE A 52 -5.16 -6.91 -6.50
N THR A 53 -5.16 -7.67 -7.61
CA THR A 53 -6.31 -7.77 -8.51
C THR A 53 -7.54 -8.39 -7.84
N GLU A 54 -7.35 -9.33 -6.92
CA GLU A 54 -8.44 -9.88 -6.09
C GLU A 54 -9.02 -8.81 -5.16
N ILE A 55 -8.18 -8.15 -4.35
CA ILE A 55 -8.62 -7.15 -3.36
C ILE A 55 -9.37 -5.98 -4.03
N ILE A 56 -8.89 -5.50 -5.18
CA ILE A 56 -9.53 -4.37 -5.87
C ILE A 56 -10.61 -4.79 -6.89
N GLY A 57 -10.94 -6.08 -6.97
CA GLY A 57 -12.02 -6.59 -7.82
C GLY A 57 -11.75 -6.53 -9.34
N ILE A 58 -10.48 -6.46 -9.75
CA ILE A 58 -10.06 -6.61 -11.14
C ILE A 58 -10.11 -8.08 -11.57
N LEU A 59 -9.71 -8.99 -10.67
CA LEU A 59 -9.87 -10.42 -10.88
C LEU A 59 -11.35 -10.75 -10.73
N LYS A 60 -12.00 -11.18 -11.82
CA LYS A 60 -13.44 -11.49 -11.83
C LYS A 60 -13.67 -12.96 -12.13
N LYS A 61 -14.73 -13.51 -11.53
CA LYS A 61 -15.21 -14.84 -11.89
C LYS A 61 -16.10 -14.75 -13.13
N ASP A 62 -15.79 -15.56 -14.12
CA ASP A 62 -16.60 -15.81 -15.31
C ASP A 62 -16.90 -17.31 -15.36
N GLY A 63 -18.02 -17.70 -14.73
CA GLY A 63 -18.31 -19.08 -14.37
C GLY A 63 -17.28 -19.63 -13.37
N ASP A 64 -16.69 -20.77 -13.71
CA ASP A 64 -15.66 -21.46 -12.89
C ASP A 64 -14.23 -20.92 -13.14
N LYS A 65 -14.07 -19.90 -13.99
CA LYS A 65 -12.76 -19.35 -14.35
C LYS A 65 -12.55 -17.98 -13.73
N GLU A 66 -11.36 -17.76 -13.22
CA GLU A 66 -10.89 -16.43 -12.84
C GLU A 66 -10.30 -15.74 -14.07
N VAL A 67 -10.75 -14.50 -14.31
CA VAL A 67 -10.35 -13.69 -15.46
C VAL A 67 -9.81 -12.36 -14.93
N ASP A 68 -8.51 -12.17 -15.09
CA ASP A 68 -7.85 -10.90 -14.78
C ASP A 68 -8.22 -9.84 -15.84
N LYS A 69 -8.88 -8.76 -15.38
CA LYS A 69 -9.29 -7.62 -16.21
C LYS A 69 -8.26 -6.48 -16.20
N THR A 70 -7.02 -6.72 -15.79
CA THR A 70 -5.92 -5.76 -15.89
C THR A 70 -5.83 -5.23 -17.34
N THR A 71 -5.64 -3.92 -17.48
CA THR A 71 -5.62 -3.27 -18.80
C THR A 71 -4.56 -3.90 -19.71
N LYS A 72 -4.93 -4.17 -20.96
CA LYS A 72 -4.02 -4.76 -21.96
C LYS A 72 -2.87 -3.83 -22.36
N SER A 73 -2.97 -2.55 -22.01
CA SER A 73 -1.89 -1.58 -22.22
C SER A 73 -0.94 -1.47 -21.02
N ALA A 74 -1.07 -2.32 -20.00
CA ALA A 74 -0.18 -2.29 -18.85
C ALA A 74 1.24 -2.71 -19.27
N VAL A 75 2.24 -1.99 -18.78
CA VAL A 75 3.65 -2.37 -18.92
C VAL A 75 3.97 -3.37 -17.82
N ILE A 76 4.55 -4.51 -18.18
CA ILE A 76 4.86 -5.59 -17.24
C ILE A 76 6.27 -5.41 -16.68
N GLN A 77 6.40 -5.49 -15.37
CA GLN A 77 7.66 -5.53 -14.63
C GLN A 77 7.77 -6.82 -13.82
N ASN A 78 8.94 -7.44 -13.82
CA ASN A 78 9.15 -8.77 -13.23
C ASN A 78 9.59 -8.75 -11.76
N SER A 79 9.69 -7.56 -11.16
CA SER A 79 10.14 -7.40 -9.77
C SER A 79 9.58 -6.13 -9.14
N THR A 80 9.63 -6.07 -7.82
CA THR A 80 9.26 -4.87 -7.05
C THR A 80 10.15 -3.68 -7.43
N GLU A 81 11.45 -3.91 -7.58
CA GLU A 81 12.42 -2.89 -7.97
C GLU A 81 12.17 -2.39 -9.40
N GLY A 82 11.74 -3.27 -10.30
CA GLY A 82 11.34 -2.92 -11.66
C GLY A 82 10.12 -1.99 -11.68
N VAL A 83 9.11 -2.26 -10.85
CA VAL A 83 7.95 -1.37 -10.68
C VAL A 83 8.38 -0.01 -10.12
N ILE A 84 9.20 0.00 -9.05
CA ILE A 84 9.70 1.24 -8.45
C ILE A 84 10.47 2.08 -9.48
N SER A 85 11.37 1.44 -10.24
CA SER A 85 12.19 2.12 -11.26
C SER A 85 11.33 2.68 -12.40
N ALA A 86 10.32 1.94 -12.85
CA ALA A 86 9.40 2.39 -13.89
C ALA A 86 8.56 3.60 -13.43
N VAL A 87 8.02 3.55 -12.22
CA VAL A 87 7.24 4.67 -11.64
C VAL A 87 8.13 5.88 -11.38
N GLN A 88 9.33 5.68 -10.85
CA GLN A 88 10.30 6.77 -10.64
C GLN A 88 10.69 7.46 -11.96
N GLY A 89 10.84 6.68 -13.04
CA GLY A 89 11.24 7.18 -14.36
C GLY A 89 10.12 7.84 -15.17
N ASN A 90 8.84 7.69 -14.76
CA ASN A 90 7.70 8.20 -15.52
C ASN A 90 6.66 8.86 -14.60
N VAL A 91 6.55 10.19 -14.69
CA VAL A 91 5.60 10.99 -13.88
C VAL A 91 4.13 10.64 -14.08
N ASN A 92 3.78 9.97 -15.20
CA ASN A 92 2.42 9.52 -15.50
C ASN A 92 2.19 8.03 -15.14
N ALA A 93 3.18 7.35 -14.57
CA ALA A 93 3.08 5.93 -14.25
C ALA A 93 2.44 5.68 -12.88
N ILE A 94 1.66 4.60 -12.79
CA ILE A 94 1.11 4.08 -11.54
C ILE A 94 1.37 2.59 -11.47
N GLY A 95 1.79 2.10 -10.30
CA GLY A 95 2.02 0.69 -10.05
C GLY A 95 1.70 0.33 -8.60
N TYR A 96 1.86 -0.95 -8.28
CA TYR A 96 1.63 -1.49 -6.94
C TYR A 96 2.84 -2.30 -6.48
N ILE A 97 3.19 -2.17 -5.22
CA ILE A 97 4.33 -2.83 -4.58
C ILE A 97 3.95 -3.28 -3.16
N SER A 98 4.71 -4.21 -2.59
CA SER A 98 4.61 -4.54 -1.17
C SER A 98 4.97 -3.30 -0.33
N LEU A 99 4.19 -3.02 0.72
CA LEU A 99 4.40 -1.83 1.57
C LEU A 99 5.81 -1.76 2.18
N GLY A 100 6.39 -2.90 2.56
CA GLY A 100 7.75 -2.98 3.09
C GLY A 100 8.86 -2.53 2.12
N SER A 101 8.55 -2.43 0.83
CA SER A 101 9.48 -1.97 -0.22
C SER A 101 9.30 -0.49 -0.57
N LEU A 102 8.31 0.19 0.01
CA LEU A 102 8.11 1.62 -0.17
C LEU A 102 9.34 2.39 0.31
N ASN A 103 9.77 3.36 -0.50
CA ASN A 103 10.89 4.23 -0.19
C ASN A 103 10.62 5.63 -0.77
N SER A 104 11.55 6.57 -0.57
CA SER A 104 11.36 7.98 -0.95
C SER A 104 11.41 8.28 -2.45
N SER A 105 11.72 7.30 -3.32
CA SER A 105 11.77 7.52 -4.78
C SER A 105 10.39 7.49 -5.44
N VAL A 106 9.38 6.98 -4.75
CA VAL A 106 7.99 6.89 -5.23
C VAL A 106 7.03 7.35 -4.13
N LYS A 107 5.83 7.77 -4.51
CA LYS A 107 4.81 8.25 -3.58
C LYS A 107 3.68 7.23 -3.44
N ALA A 108 3.41 6.79 -2.22
CA ALA A 108 2.22 6.00 -1.93
C ALA A 108 0.96 6.88 -1.99
N LEU A 109 -0.08 6.39 -2.64
CA LEU A 109 -1.39 7.02 -2.66
C LEU A 109 -2.21 6.59 -1.44
N LYS A 110 -3.08 7.48 -0.96
CA LYS A 110 -4.13 7.10 -0.03
C LYS A 110 -5.20 6.31 -0.76
N VAL A 111 -5.75 5.29 -0.11
CA VAL A 111 -6.88 4.50 -0.63
C VAL A 111 -8.05 4.75 0.30
N ASP A 112 -9.18 5.19 -0.25
CA ASP A 112 -10.36 5.61 0.51
C ASP A 112 -10.06 6.65 1.61
N GLY A 113 -9.06 7.50 1.35
CA GLY A 113 -8.61 8.53 2.31
C GLY A 113 -7.64 8.04 3.38
N VAL A 114 -7.37 6.74 3.45
CA VAL A 114 -6.46 6.11 4.44
C VAL A 114 -5.04 6.03 3.90
N GLU A 115 -4.07 6.40 4.73
CA GLU A 115 -2.65 6.30 4.43
C GLU A 115 -2.13 4.88 4.64
N ALA A 116 -1.23 4.40 3.77
CA ALA A 116 -0.60 3.10 3.91
C ALA A 116 0.49 3.14 5.00
N SER A 117 0.27 2.49 6.13
CA SER A 117 1.22 2.45 7.23
C SER A 117 1.13 1.15 8.01
N GLY A 118 2.12 0.85 8.85
CA GLY A 118 2.04 -0.30 9.77
C GLY A 118 0.83 -0.22 10.70
N GLN A 119 0.50 0.98 11.18
CA GLN A 119 -0.62 1.22 12.08
C GLN A 119 -1.96 0.95 11.39
N THR A 120 -2.20 1.60 10.24
CA THR A 120 -3.45 1.48 9.48
C THR A 120 -3.66 0.09 8.87
N VAL A 121 -2.59 -0.69 8.72
CA VAL A 121 -2.72 -2.11 8.38
C VAL A 121 -3.18 -2.90 9.62
N LEU A 122 -2.59 -2.67 10.79
CA LEU A 122 -2.90 -3.42 12.01
C LEU A 122 -4.31 -3.19 12.54
N ASP A 123 -4.82 -1.96 12.46
CA ASP A 123 -6.18 -1.65 12.87
C ASP A 123 -7.23 -1.96 11.78
N GLY A 124 -6.79 -2.35 10.59
CA GLY A 124 -7.65 -2.76 9.48
C GLY A 124 -8.19 -1.62 8.63
N GLU A 125 -7.83 -0.36 8.90
CA GLU A 125 -8.33 0.78 8.13
C GLU A 125 -7.80 0.81 6.68
N TYR A 126 -6.56 0.37 6.45
CA TYR A 126 -5.98 0.35 5.11
C TYR A 126 -6.49 -0.89 4.34
N PRO A 127 -7.24 -0.72 3.24
CA PRO A 127 -7.98 -1.82 2.62
C PRO A 127 -7.10 -2.76 1.80
N LEU A 128 -5.93 -2.31 1.33
CA LEU A 128 -5.04 -3.10 0.48
C LEU A 128 -4.03 -3.90 1.31
N GLN A 129 -4.53 -4.91 2.02
CA GLN A 129 -3.73 -5.79 2.85
C GLN A 129 -4.21 -7.25 2.76
N ARG A 130 -3.34 -8.20 3.13
CA ARG A 130 -3.73 -9.60 3.29
C ARG A 130 -2.90 -10.28 4.40
N PRO A 131 -3.48 -11.21 5.15
CA PRO A 131 -2.73 -11.96 6.16
C PRO A 131 -1.85 -13.03 5.51
N PHE A 132 -0.68 -13.26 6.09
CA PHE A 132 0.16 -14.42 5.79
C PHE A 132 -0.08 -15.48 6.85
N ASN A 133 -0.97 -16.42 6.53
CA ASN A 133 -1.37 -17.47 7.45
C ASN A 133 -0.49 -18.70 7.30
N ILE A 134 -0.18 -19.32 8.44
CA ILE A 134 0.35 -20.68 8.54
C ILE A 134 -0.78 -21.60 9.04
N VAL A 135 -0.94 -22.76 8.42
CA VAL A 135 -2.02 -23.70 8.73
C VAL A 135 -1.43 -25.08 9.03
N TRP A 136 -2.01 -25.77 10.01
CA TRP A 136 -1.63 -27.13 10.39
C TRP A 136 -2.82 -27.89 10.97
N SER A 137 -2.79 -29.22 10.89
CA SER A 137 -3.76 -30.12 11.51
C SER A 137 -3.36 -30.49 12.95
N SER A 138 -4.27 -31.10 13.70
CA SER A 138 -4.06 -31.43 15.11
C SER A 138 -2.91 -32.41 15.40
N ASP A 139 -2.42 -33.10 14.37
CA ASP A 139 -1.35 -34.12 14.41
C ASP A 139 0.05 -33.57 14.09
N LEU A 140 0.27 -32.25 14.22
CA LEU A 140 1.57 -31.64 13.97
C LEU A 140 2.67 -32.26 14.86
N SER A 141 3.78 -32.66 14.23
CA SER A 141 4.93 -33.27 14.91
C SER A 141 5.53 -32.35 15.98
N GLU A 142 6.29 -32.91 16.92
CA GLU A 142 6.94 -32.11 17.98
C GLU A 142 7.83 -31.01 17.40
N VAL A 143 8.62 -31.33 16.37
CA VAL A 143 9.45 -30.36 15.64
C VAL A 143 8.58 -29.27 15.01
N GLY A 144 7.41 -29.63 14.46
CA GLY A 144 6.48 -28.68 13.88
C GLY A 144 5.89 -27.74 14.93
N GLN A 145 5.44 -28.29 16.05
CA GLN A 145 4.93 -27.49 17.17
C GLN A 145 6.01 -26.55 17.72
N ASP A 146 7.27 -26.99 17.77
CA ASP A 146 8.40 -26.16 18.18
C ASP A 146 8.67 -25.02 17.20
N PHE A 147 8.57 -25.30 15.90
CA PHE A 147 8.65 -24.28 14.86
C PHE A 147 7.52 -23.25 14.97
N ILE A 148 6.28 -23.66 15.25
CA ILE A 148 5.16 -22.74 15.52
C ILE A 148 5.44 -21.88 16.77
N ARG A 149 5.99 -22.47 17.83
CA ARG A 149 6.40 -21.72 19.04
C ARG A 149 7.47 -20.68 18.71
N TYR A 150 8.44 -21.02 17.88
CA TYR A 150 9.46 -20.08 17.41
C TYR A 150 8.84 -18.95 16.59
N ILE A 151 7.95 -19.25 15.63
CA ILE A 151 7.28 -18.20 14.83
C ILE A 151 6.54 -17.21 15.75
N HIS A 152 5.85 -17.68 16.78
CA HIS A 152 5.14 -16.84 17.74
C HIS A 152 6.02 -16.17 18.80
N SER A 153 7.32 -16.45 18.83
CA SER A 153 8.22 -15.87 19.81
C SER A 153 8.65 -14.46 19.42
N LYS A 154 9.27 -13.75 20.37
CA LYS A 154 9.85 -12.43 20.13
C LYS A 154 10.89 -12.49 18.99
N GLU A 155 11.71 -13.53 18.96
CA GLU A 155 12.73 -13.76 17.93
C GLU A 155 12.08 -14.03 16.56
N GLY A 156 11.04 -14.87 16.50
CA GLY A 156 10.29 -15.12 15.27
C GLY A 156 9.65 -13.85 14.71
N GLN A 157 9.00 -13.05 15.56
CA GLN A 157 8.38 -11.80 15.13
C GLN A 157 9.41 -10.72 14.75
N GLN A 158 10.59 -10.71 15.37
CA GLN A 158 11.71 -9.86 14.93
C GLN A 158 12.16 -10.22 13.50
N VAL A 159 12.10 -11.49 13.10
CA VAL A 159 12.37 -11.88 11.71
C VAL A 159 11.32 -11.29 10.77
N VAL A 160 10.03 -11.29 11.14
CA VAL A 160 8.94 -10.69 10.35
C VAL A 160 9.19 -9.20 10.09
N THR A 161 9.43 -8.43 11.15
CA THR A 161 9.66 -6.98 11.05
C THR A 161 10.98 -6.63 10.36
N LYS A 162 12.05 -7.41 10.58
CA LYS A 162 13.33 -7.25 9.87
C LYS A 162 13.18 -7.42 8.36
N ASN A 163 12.31 -8.32 7.92
CA ASN A 163 11.96 -8.53 6.52
C ASN A 163 10.86 -7.57 6.01
N LYS A 164 10.60 -6.47 6.74
CA LYS A 164 9.70 -5.38 6.34
C LYS A 164 8.21 -5.78 6.23
N PHE A 165 7.82 -6.86 6.89
CA PHE A 165 6.42 -7.20 7.13
C PHE A 165 5.92 -6.58 8.43
N ILE A 166 4.61 -6.60 8.61
CA ILE A 166 3.92 -6.04 9.76
C ILE A 166 3.59 -7.19 10.73
N GLU A 167 4.06 -7.07 11.97
CA GLU A 167 3.81 -8.03 13.04
C GLU A 167 2.39 -7.86 13.57
N ALA A 168 1.54 -8.86 13.39
CA ALA A 168 0.15 -8.83 13.85
C ALA A 168 -0.03 -9.20 15.34
N LYS A 169 0.99 -9.80 15.98
CA LYS A 169 0.91 -10.23 17.38
C LYS A 169 1.57 -9.20 18.30
N SER A 170 0.81 -8.69 19.27
CA SER A 170 1.33 -7.79 20.30
C SER A 170 1.94 -8.51 21.50
N GLU A 171 1.53 -9.76 21.75
CA GLU A 171 2.01 -10.58 22.87
C GLU A 171 3.01 -11.62 22.37
N THR A 172 4.25 -11.53 22.86
CA THR A 172 5.33 -12.45 22.51
C THR A 172 6.05 -12.98 23.76
N SER A 173 6.52 -14.21 23.69
CA SER A 173 7.39 -14.83 24.70
C SER A 173 8.78 -15.06 24.10
N LEU A 174 9.82 -15.15 24.95
CA LEU A 174 11.15 -15.57 24.51
C LEU A 174 11.12 -17.04 24.07
N TYR A 175 11.88 -17.36 23.04
CA TYR A 175 12.10 -18.75 22.61
C TYR A 175 13.38 -19.31 23.21
N THR A 176 13.31 -20.53 23.74
CA THR A 176 14.48 -21.31 24.15
C THR A 176 14.51 -22.60 23.34
N SER A 177 15.61 -22.80 22.61
CA SER A 177 15.79 -23.99 21.77
C SER A 177 15.78 -25.26 22.62
N LYS A 178 15.04 -26.27 22.16
CA LYS A 178 15.04 -27.63 22.72
C LYS A 178 16.09 -28.53 22.06
N ALA A 179 16.89 -28.01 21.14
CA ALA A 179 17.86 -28.78 20.35
C ALA A 179 17.26 -30.03 19.67
N LEU A 180 16.02 -29.93 19.20
CA LEU A 180 15.33 -31.00 18.48
C LEU A 180 16.00 -31.25 17.12
N SER A 181 15.94 -32.50 16.65
CA SER A 181 16.39 -32.89 15.32
C SER A 181 15.24 -33.58 14.57
N GLY A 182 15.09 -33.27 13.28
CA GLY A 182 14.05 -33.83 12.44
C GLY A 182 13.90 -33.09 11.12
N LYS A 183 12.84 -33.42 10.37
CA LYS A 183 12.51 -32.81 9.08
C LYS A 183 11.13 -32.17 9.16
N LEU A 184 11.03 -30.92 8.71
CA LEU A 184 9.76 -30.25 8.42
C LEU A 184 9.61 -30.05 6.92
N THR A 185 8.38 -30.21 6.45
CA THR A 185 7.99 -29.91 5.07
C THR A 185 6.96 -28.80 5.13
N ILE A 186 7.28 -27.66 4.55
CA ILE A 186 6.42 -26.47 4.50
C ILE A 186 6.03 -26.28 3.04
N VAL A 187 4.72 -26.22 2.76
CA VAL A 187 4.16 -26.10 1.41
C VAL A 187 3.04 -25.07 1.45
N GLY A 188 2.93 -24.25 0.41
CA GLY A 188 1.84 -23.29 0.33
C GLY A 188 2.05 -22.21 -0.71
N SER A 189 1.48 -21.04 -0.44
CA SER A 189 1.53 -19.86 -1.30
C SER A 189 2.97 -19.46 -1.64
N THR A 190 3.23 -19.12 -2.90
CA THR A 190 4.50 -18.53 -3.36
C THR A 190 4.83 -17.20 -2.68
N SER A 191 3.84 -16.57 -2.02
CA SER A 191 4.03 -15.33 -1.26
C SER A 191 4.54 -15.55 0.16
N VAL A 192 4.45 -16.77 0.67
CA VAL A 192 4.76 -17.13 2.06
C VAL A 192 5.71 -18.34 2.13
N SER A 193 6.00 -18.97 0.98
CA SER A 193 6.92 -20.09 0.88
C SER A 193 8.35 -19.66 1.26
N PRO A 194 9.14 -20.56 1.89
CA PRO A 194 10.55 -20.33 2.19
C PRO A 194 11.41 -20.00 0.98
#